data_AF-A0A161MS25-F1
#
_entry.id   AF-A0A161MS25-F1
#
_cell.length_a   1.000
_cell.length_b   1.000
_cell.length_c   1.000
_cell.angle_alpha   90.00
_cell.angle_beta   90.00
_cell.angle_gamma   90.00
#
_symmetry.space_group_name_H-M   'P 1'
#
loop_
_entity.id
_entity.type
_entity.pdbx_description
1 polymer ?
#
loop_
_entity_poly.entity_id
_entity_poly.type
_entity_poly.pdbx_seq_one_letter_code
_entity_poly.pdbx_strand_id
1 'polypeptide(L)'
;FFISELESMKITHLPKIISSESAVSEREAIYLAGGVLFLSSRILVVDLLKNRVPVANISGFIVLRAHRILDSCQDAFALRLFRQKNHTGFVNAFSHSPQSFTSGLMKLERIM
;
A
#
# COMPACT_ATOMS: atom_id res chain seq x y z
N PHE A 1 -8.72 14.50 14.94
CA PHE A 1 -9.21 15.55 14.04
C PHE A 1 -9.81 14.96 12.77
N PHE A 2 -9.03 14.33 11.88
CA PHE A 2 -9.59 13.78 10.63
C PHE A 2 -10.56 12.61 10.84
N ILE A 3 -10.29 11.71 11.79
CA ILE A 3 -11.21 10.58 12.06
C ILE A 3 -12.58 11.07 12.54
N SER A 4 -12.60 12.03 13.47
CA SER A 4 -13.85 12.64 13.96
C SER A 4 -14.62 13.41 12.88
N GLU A 5 -13.91 13.97 11.89
CA GLU A 5 -14.54 14.62 10.74
C GLU A 5 -15.18 13.59 9.79
N LEU A 6 -14.47 12.49 9.52
CA LEU A 6 -15.00 11.37 8.71
C LEU A 6 -16.21 10.69 9.38
N GLU A 7 -16.21 10.62 10.72
CA GLU A 7 -17.35 10.15 11.51
C GLU A 7 -18.55 11.10 11.39
N SER A 8 -18.32 12.42 11.42
CA SER A 8 -19.35 13.42 11.18
C SER A 8 -19.94 13.31 9.77
N MET A 9 -19.13 12.95 8.78
CA MET A 9 -19.54 12.69 7.39
C MET A 9 -20.25 11.33 7.21
N LYS A 10 -20.43 10.52 8.27
CA LYS A 10 -21.08 9.20 8.26
C LYS A 10 -20.45 8.20 7.28
N ILE A 11 -19.12 8.23 7.13
CA ILE A 11 -18.42 7.27 6.28
C ILE A 11 -18.41 5.89 6.95
N THR A 12 -18.83 4.86 6.22
CA THR A 12 -19.02 3.49 6.75
C THR A 12 -17.73 2.77 7.09
N HIS A 13 -16.67 3.00 6.30
CA HIS A 13 -15.36 2.36 6.48
C HIS A 13 -14.30 3.39 6.79
N LEU A 14 -14.01 3.56 8.07
CA LEU A 14 -12.97 4.45 8.54
C LEU A 14 -11.57 3.91 8.19
N PRO A 15 -10.60 4.80 7.92
CA PRO A 15 -9.23 4.40 7.68
C PRO A 15 -8.64 3.71 8.92
N LYS A 16 -8.00 2.56 8.71
CA LYS A 16 -7.36 1.78 9.79
C LYS A 16 -5.86 1.66 9.56
N ILE A 17 -5.11 1.59 10.65
CA ILE A 17 -3.67 1.36 10.63
C ILE A 17 -3.43 -0.08 11.08
N ILE A 18 -2.69 -0.86 10.29
CA ILE A 18 -2.27 -2.22 10.66
C ILE A 18 -0.82 -2.17 11.12
N SER A 19 -0.60 -2.44 12.40
CA SER A 19 0.73 -2.52 13.01
C SER A 19 1.18 -3.98 13.13
N SER A 20 2.43 -4.20 13.52
CA SER A 20 2.96 -5.52 13.82
C SER A 20 2.27 -6.20 15.00
N GLU A 21 1.63 -5.42 15.89
CA GLU A 21 0.96 -5.89 17.10
C GLU A 21 -0.46 -6.42 16.83
N SER A 22 -1.06 -6.02 15.71
CA SER A 22 -2.37 -6.52 15.30
C SER A 22 -2.30 -8.03 15.05
N ALA A 23 -3.18 -8.78 15.72
CA ALA A 23 -3.23 -10.23 15.63
C ALA A 23 -3.47 -10.68 14.19
N VAL A 24 -2.81 -11.77 13.80
CA VAL A 24 -2.89 -12.32 12.44
C VAL A 24 -4.32 -12.67 12.03
N SER A 25 -5.12 -13.20 12.96
CA SER A 25 -6.52 -13.56 12.77
C SER A 25 -7.41 -12.36 12.48
N GLU A 26 -7.14 -11.23 13.11
CA GLU A 26 -7.92 -10.00 12.93
C GLU A 26 -7.64 -9.34 11.58
N ARG A 27 -6.43 -9.50 11.03
CA ARG A 27 -6.04 -8.87 9.76
C ARG A 27 -6.90 -9.29 8.60
N GLU A 28 -7.29 -10.57 8.52
CA GLU A 28 -8.14 -11.08 7.44
C GLU A 28 -9.53 -10.42 7.49
N ALA A 29 -10.12 -10.33 8.68
CA ALA A 29 -11.37 -9.62 8.89
C ALA A 29 -11.25 -8.13 8.55
N ILE A 30 -10.12 -7.48 8.85
CA ILE A 30 -9.86 -6.08 8.50
C ILE A 30 -9.75 -5.90 6.98
N TYR A 31 -9.06 -6.80 6.27
CA TYR A 31 -8.96 -6.74 4.81
C TYR A 31 -10.31 -6.94 4.13
N LEU A 32 -11.14 -7.86 4.65
CA LEU A 32 -12.49 -8.11 4.13
C LEU A 32 -13.48 -7.00 4.47
N ALA A 33 -13.31 -6.33 5.62
CA ALA A 33 -14.12 -5.18 5.99
C ALA A 33 -13.95 -3.99 5.02
N GLY A 34 -12.86 -3.96 4.24
CA GLY A 34 -12.62 -2.94 3.23
C GLY A 34 -12.30 -1.56 3.80
N GLY A 35 -12.34 -0.55 2.93
CA GLY A 35 -11.95 0.83 3.25
C GLY A 35 -10.48 1.13 2.98
N VAL A 36 -9.98 2.21 3.58
CA VAL A 36 -8.59 2.66 3.41
C VAL A 36 -7.73 2.05 4.51
N LEU A 37 -6.65 1.38 4.13
CA LEU A 37 -5.76 0.72 5.08
C LEU A 37 -4.34 1.29 4.96
N PHE A 38 -3.78 1.67 6.11
CA PHE A 38 -2.39 2.08 6.25
C PHE A 38 -1.58 0.90 6.75
N LEU A 39 -0.65 0.44 5.91
CA LEU A 39 0.11 -0.79 6.12
C LEU A 39 1.60 -0.47 6.01
N SER A 40 2.43 -1.22 6.74
CA SER A 40 3.87 -1.27 6.42
C SER A 40 4.13 -2.28 5.30
N SER A 41 5.14 -1.99 4.48
CA SER A 41 5.54 -2.80 3.31
C SER A 41 5.86 -4.24 3.71
N ARG A 42 6.55 -4.43 4.85
CA ARG A 42 6.88 -5.75 5.39
C ARG A 42 5.63 -6.60 5.68
N ILE A 43 4.61 -6.01 6.30
CA ILE A 43 3.36 -6.72 6.62
C ILE A 43 2.64 -7.10 5.33
N LEU A 44 2.52 -6.14 4.40
CA LEU A 44 1.86 -6.34 3.12
C LEU A 44 2.51 -7.47 2.31
N VAL A 45 3.86 -7.52 2.23
CA VAL A 45 4.57 -8.60 1.53
C VAL A 45 4.24 -9.97 2.12
N VAL A 46 4.31 -10.11 3.45
CA VAL A 46 4.02 -11.40 4.12
C VAL A 46 2.57 -11.82 3.90
N ASP A 47 1.62 -10.90 3.98
CA ASP A 47 0.20 -11.22 3.81
C ASP A 47 -0.16 -11.52 2.34
N LEU A 48 0.51 -10.87 1.37
CA LEU A 48 0.39 -11.19 -0.06
C LEU A 48 0.97 -12.58 -0.39
N LEU A 49 2.13 -12.94 0.17
CA LEU A 49 2.74 -14.27 -0.01
C LEU A 49 1.89 -15.38 0.62
N LYS A 50 1.25 -15.10 1.76
CA LYS A 50 0.34 -16.04 2.43
C LYS A 50 -1.08 -16.05 1.84
N ASN A 51 -1.34 -15.30 0.76
CA ASN A 51 -2.64 -15.19 0.10
C ASN A 51 -3.80 -14.76 1.03
N ARG A 52 -3.52 -13.96 2.06
CA ARG A 52 -4.54 -13.49 3.02
C ARG A 52 -5.32 -12.29 2.52
N VAL A 53 -4.67 -11.46 1.71
CA VAL A 53 -5.31 -10.29 1.12
C VAL A 53 -5.98 -10.74 -0.19
N PRO A 54 -7.29 -10.49 -0.39
CA PRO A 54 -7.97 -10.75 -1.65
C PRO A 54 -7.51 -9.73 -2.71
N VAL A 55 -6.41 -10.03 -3.40
CA VAL A 55 -5.73 -9.09 -4.32
C VAL A 55 -6.64 -8.61 -5.46
N ALA A 56 -7.57 -9.44 -5.90
CA ALA A 56 -8.56 -9.11 -6.93
C ALA A 56 -9.52 -7.98 -6.51
N ASN A 57 -9.78 -7.82 -5.20
CA ASN A 57 -10.72 -6.83 -4.68
C ASN A 57 -10.02 -5.49 -4.32
N ILE A 58 -8.70 -5.40 -4.51
CA ILE A 58 -7.95 -4.17 -4.23
C ILE A 58 -8.17 -3.20 -5.39
N SER A 59 -8.77 -2.04 -5.09
CA SER A 59 -8.95 -0.96 -6.07
C SER A 59 -7.64 -0.32 -6.50
N GLY A 60 -6.67 -0.22 -5.60
CA GLY A 60 -5.35 0.32 -5.93
C GLY A 60 -4.47 0.61 -4.72
N PHE A 61 -3.24 1.03 -5.01
CA PHE A 61 -2.24 1.44 -4.03
C PHE A 61 -1.88 2.91 -4.18
N ILE A 62 -1.65 3.56 -3.03
CA ILE A 62 -1.03 4.88 -2.95
C ILE A 62 0.31 4.72 -2.22
N VAL A 63 1.41 4.90 -2.95
CA VAL A 63 2.75 4.80 -2.39
C VAL A 63 3.22 6.18 -1.94
N LEU A 64 3.54 6.28 -0.66
CA LEU A 64 4.15 7.48 -0.09
C LEU A 64 5.68 7.38 -0.15
N ARG A 65 6.34 8.51 -0.39
CA ARG A 65 7.82 8.60 -0.51
C ARG A 65 8.39 7.72 -1.61
N ALA A 66 7.80 7.78 -2.81
CA ALA A 66 8.21 6.98 -3.95
C ALA A 66 9.69 7.14 -4.37
N HIS A 67 10.36 8.25 -3.99
CA HIS A 67 11.81 8.38 -4.18
C HIS A 67 12.65 7.30 -3.48
N ARG A 68 12.12 6.63 -2.46
CA ARG A 68 12.80 5.52 -1.76
C ARG A 68 12.44 4.14 -2.29
N ILE A 69 11.63 4.04 -3.35
CA ILE A 69 11.11 2.73 -3.80
C ILE A 69 12.20 1.81 -4.33
N LEU A 70 13.27 2.36 -4.90
CA LEU A 70 14.45 1.58 -5.32
C LEU A 70 15.31 1.13 -4.15
N ASP A 71 15.39 1.94 -3.09
CA ASP A 71 16.16 1.60 -1.88
C ASP A 71 15.38 0.60 -1.00
N SER A 72 14.05 0.74 -0.97
CA SER A 72 13.11 -0.08 -0.23
C SER A 72 12.60 -1.21 -1.13
N CYS A 73 13.38 -2.29 -1.23
CA CYS A 73 13.06 -3.45 -2.06
C CYS A 73 11.67 -4.04 -1.74
N GLN A 74 11.15 -3.82 -0.53
CA GLN A 74 9.88 -4.37 -0.06
C GLN A 74 8.67 -3.71 -0.72
N ASP A 75 8.71 -2.39 -0.93
CA ASP A 75 7.62 -1.67 -1.60
C ASP A 75 7.49 -2.11 -3.06
N ALA A 76 8.61 -2.11 -3.78
CA ALA A 76 8.68 -2.57 -5.16
C ALA A 76 8.23 -4.04 -5.28
N PHE A 77 8.64 -4.89 -4.34
CA PHE A 77 8.24 -6.31 -4.34
C PHE A 77 6.74 -6.49 -4.08
N ALA A 78 6.16 -5.75 -3.13
CA ALA A 78 4.72 -5.81 -2.86
C ALA A 78 3.89 -5.38 -4.08
N LEU A 79 4.28 -4.30 -4.76
CA LEU A 79 3.64 -3.85 -6.00
C LEU A 79 3.76 -4.88 -7.12
N ARG A 80 4.91 -5.54 -7.24
CA ARG A 80 5.11 -6.59 -8.24
C ARG A 80 4.20 -7.78 -7.99
N LEU A 81 4.06 -8.22 -6.74
CA LEU A 81 3.11 -9.27 -6.34
C LEU A 81 1.66 -8.87 -6.63
N PHE A 82 1.31 -7.61 -6.38
CA PHE A 82 -0.01 -7.07 -6.72
C PHE A 82 -0.28 -7.14 -8.22
N ARG A 83 0.64 -6.63 -9.05
CA ARG A 83 0.49 -6.60 -10.51
C ARG A 83 0.47 -7.98 -11.18
N GLN A 84 1.02 -9.01 -10.54
CA GLN A 84 0.91 -10.39 -11.02
C GLN A 84 -0.51 -10.95 -10.94
N LYS A 85 -1.32 -10.47 -9.99
CA LYS A 85 -2.67 -11.01 -9.74
C LYS A 85 -3.78 -10.04 -10.11
N ASN A 86 -3.52 -8.74 -10.09
CA ASN A 86 -4.50 -7.70 -10.37
C ASN A 86 -3.94 -6.70 -11.38
N HIS A 87 -4.59 -6.63 -12.54
CA HIS A 87 -4.25 -5.72 -13.63
C HIS A 87 -5.14 -4.48 -13.69
N THR A 88 -6.28 -4.47 -12.98
CA THR A 88 -7.27 -3.38 -13.05
C THR A 88 -7.01 -2.28 -12.04
N GLY A 89 -6.44 -2.61 -10.88
CA GLY A 89 -6.24 -1.61 -9.84
C GLY A 89 -5.15 -0.58 -10.16
N PHE A 90 -5.33 0.65 -9.67
CA PHE A 90 -4.40 1.75 -9.90
C PHE A 90 -3.19 1.68 -8.96
N VAL A 91 -2.06 2.24 -9.39
CA VAL A 91 -0.88 2.44 -8.53
C VAL A 91 -0.43 3.87 -8.70
N ASN A 92 -0.69 4.70 -7.69
CA ASN A 92 -0.30 6.09 -7.67
C ASN A 92 0.79 6.32 -6.62
N ALA A 93 1.65 7.29 -6.85
CA ALA A 93 2.85 7.50 -6.05
C ALA A 93 3.09 8.98 -5.80
N PHE A 94 3.39 9.33 -4.54
CA PHE A 94 3.77 10.68 -4.14
C PHE A 94 5.23 10.72 -3.69
N SER A 95 5.94 11.77 -4.07
CA SER A 95 7.33 12.00 -3.66
C SER A 95 7.58 13.47 -3.36
N HIS A 96 8.38 13.73 -2.34
CA HIS A 96 8.79 15.08 -1.94
C HIS A 96 10.22 15.44 -2.40
N SER A 97 10.91 14.50 -3.06
CA SER A 97 12.28 14.70 -3.56
C SER A 97 12.32 14.37 -5.06
N PRO A 98 12.09 15.37 -5.94
CA PRO A 98 12.17 15.16 -7.38
C PRO A 98 13.61 14.87 -7.83
N GLN A 99 14.60 15.46 -7.15
CA GLN A 99 16.03 15.31 -7.44
C GLN A 99 16.52 13.86 -7.28
N SER A 100 15.88 13.08 -6.41
CA SER A 100 16.21 11.67 -6.23
C SER A 100 15.89 10.80 -7.46
N PHE A 101 15.00 11.24 -8.34
CA PHE A 101 14.68 10.54 -9.59
C PHE A 101 15.69 10.82 -10.70
N THR A 102 16.35 11.98 -10.67
CA THR A 102 17.33 12.40 -11.67
C THR A 102 18.76 11.96 -11.31
N SER A 103 19.00 11.49 -10.09
CA SER A 103 20.33 11.10 -9.64
C SER A 103 20.68 9.65 -9.98
N GLY A 104 21.64 9.46 -10.88
CA GLY A 104 22.12 8.14 -11.30
C GLY A 104 21.57 7.70 -12.66
N LEU A 105 22.05 6.56 -13.13
CA LEU A 105 21.80 6.07 -14.49
C LEU A 105 20.43 5.37 -14.59
N MET A 106 19.56 5.84 -15.49
CA MET A 106 18.24 5.26 -15.79
C MET A 106 17.32 5.00 -14.57
N LYS A 107 17.47 5.77 -13.48
CA LYS A 107 16.63 5.58 -12.28
C LYS A 107 15.14 5.76 -12.55
N LEU A 108 14.80 6.72 -13.41
CA LEU A 108 13.41 7.07 -13.69
C LEU A 108 12.70 5.95 -14.45
N GLU A 109 13.38 5.37 -15.45
CA GLU A 109 12.89 4.19 -16.20
C GLU A 109 12.77 2.94 -15.32
N ARG A 110 13.63 2.78 -14.29
CA ARG A 110 13.53 1.66 -13.35
C ARG A 110 12.41 1.80 -12.33
N ILE A 111 11.89 3.02 -12.13
CA ILE A 111 10.82 3.32 -11.17
C ILE A 111 9.45 3.30 -11.84
N MET A 112 9.37 3.73 -13.10
CA MET A 112 8.16 3.72 -13.94
C MET A 112 7.89 2.32 -14.53
#